data_AF-H6LCD8-F1
#
_entry.id   AF-H6LCD8-F1
#
_cell.length_a   1.000
_cell.length_b   1.000
_cell.length_c   1.000
_cell.angle_alpha   90.00
_cell.angle_beta   90.00
_cell.angle_gamma   90.00
#
_symmetry.space_group_name_H-M   'P 1'
#
loop_
_entity.id
_entity.type
_entity.pdbx_description
1 polymer ?
#
loop_
_entity_poly.entity_id
_entity_poly.type
_entity_poly.pdbx_seq_one_letter_code
_entity_poly.pdbx_strand_id
1 'polypeptide(L)'
;MKKKLTYLMICCLFLGVLFSGNVFAEDLAVEQTKNVKYATHVQNEGWQDWKYDGVMSGTSGRGLRLEGIRIETVNNADLGIEYSTHVQNYGWQGFKANGIMSGTSGEGLRLEAIRIRLTGTDAANYDVWYHVHAQNVGWMGWTKNGADSGTAGYGYRLEGIEIKILPKGSDAPGTTENAYLSYGFIVEQTGFQTYEDYDGTISSMLFCSFVNNTSSPVKITDISFSLKDADDIVLGTSSEVFIDYAPEVIMPGQRGFAVDSAYKNYYKIASLDEPKSINVRINTREAQAKDMIGILNASNASIALGKDDYATRVVCLVENPTNRIAYYNTVVAGLYDSNNQLIGCLYDLSDSTIIGPYETAKYSLDGWMAHSSLFQNAVKAEAAGKVNFYEDETLNIDTE
;
A
#
# COMPACT_ATOMS: atom_id res chain seq x y z
N MET A 1 -95.03 36.49 27.67
CA MET A 1 -94.70 37.77 27.01
C MET A 1 -93.20 37.83 26.76
N LYS A 2 -92.80 38.11 25.50
CA LYS A 2 -91.46 38.47 24.99
C LYS A 2 -90.39 37.34 24.95
N LYS A 3 -89.54 37.19 23.92
CA LYS A 3 -89.40 37.69 22.54
C LYS A 3 -88.28 36.84 21.85
N LYS A 4 -88.49 36.52 20.56
CA LYS A 4 -87.58 36.30 19.38
C LYS A 4 -86.04 36.30 19.58
N LEU A 5 -85.31 35.32 18.99
CA LEU A 5 -84.53 35.37 17.71
C LEU A 5 -83.27 36.29 17.83
N THR A 6 -82.01 35.95 17.54
CA THR A 6 -81.37 35.37 16.33
C THR A 6 -79.85 35.33 16.61
N TYR A 7 -79.08 34.37 16.11
CA TYR A 7 -77.86 34.62 15.30
C TYR A 7 -77.35 33.32 14.66
N LEU A 8 -77.00 33.45 13.38
CA LEU A 8 -76.63 32.46 12.38
C LEU A 8 -75.17 32.74 11.97
N MET A 9 -74.28 31.72 11.96
CA MET A 9 -73.06 31.58 11.13
C MET A 9 -72.38 30.25 11.54
N ILE A 10 -72.53 29.14 10.81
CA ILE A 10 -71.85 28.69 9.56
C ILE A 10 -70.38 28.26 9.76
N CYS A 11 -70.09 27.03 9.27
CA CYS A 11 -68.78 26.39 8.98
C CYS A 11 -68.03 25.76 10.17
N CYS A 12 -67.53 24.52 10.16
CA CYS A 12 -67.22 23.56 9.09
C CYS A 12 -67.29 22.09 9.58
N LEU A 13 -67.40 21.22 8.58
CA LEU A 13 -67.50 19.76 8.57
C LEU A 13 -66.38 18.95 9.28
N PHE A 14 -66.72 17.67 9.48
CA PHE A 14 -65.89 16.46 9.68
C PHE A 14 -65.48 16.09 11.12
N LEU A 15 -66.37 15.36 11.79
CA LEU A 15 -66.00 14.45 12.88
C LEU A 15 -66.22 13.01 12.39
N GLY A 16 -65.19 12.44 11.75
CA GLY A 16 -65.15 11.06 11.28
C GLY A 16 -64.24 10.21 12.16
N VAL A 17 -64.88 9.49 13.08
CA VAL A 17 -64.51 8.20 13.70
C VAL A 17 -63.02 7.80 13.71
N LEU A 18 -62.45 7.80 14.92
CA LEU A 18 -61.21 7.14 15.29
C LEU A 18 -61.32 5.60 15.13
N PHE A 19 -60.62 5.04 14.16
CA PHE A 19 -60.15 3.65 14.19
C PHE A 19 -58.63 3.71 14.24
N SER A 20 -58.05 3.56 15.44
CA SER A 20 -56.62 3.31 15.61
C SER A 20 -56.33 1.86 15.20
N GLY A 21 -56.09 1.63 13.92
CA GLY A 21 -55.44 0.40 13.49
C GLY A 21 -53.97 0.45 13.93
N ASN A 22 -53.59 -0.41 14.86
CA ASN A 22 -52.18 -0.76 15.04
C ASN A 22 -51.75 -1.53 13.79
N VAL A 23 -51.17 -0.81 12.83
CA VAL A 23 -50.40 -1.42 11.75
C VAL A 23 -49.07 -1.80 12.38
N PHE A 24 -48.91 -3.08 12.71
CA PHE A 24 -47.58 -3.64 12.92
C PHE A 24 -46.86 -3.61 11.57
N ALA A 25 -45.90 -2.69 11.43
CA ALA A 25 -44.90 -2.81 10.38
C ALA A 25 -44.10 -4.09 10.69
N GLU A 26 -44.30 -5.11 9.88
CA GLU A 26 -43.41 -6.26 9.84
C GLU A 26 -42.11 -5.76 9.21
N ASP A 27 -41.07 -5.59 10.04
CA ASP A 27 -39.72 -5.34 9.56
C ASP A 27 -39.33 -6.54 8.68
N LEU A 28 -39.44 -6.35 7.36
CA LEU A 28 -38.86 -7.25 6.39
C LEU A 28 -37.35 -7.19 6.59
N ALA A 29 -36.80 -8.14 7.35
CA ALA A 29 -35.39 -8.47 7.27
C ALA A 29 -35.08 -8.76 5.80
N VAL A 30 -34.43 -7.83 5.13
CA VAL A 30 -33.83 -8.07 3.82
C VAL A 30 -32.91 -9.27 4.04
N GLU A 31 -33.26 -10.42 3.47
CA GLU A 31 -32.40 -11.58 3.48
C GLU A 31 -31.13 -11.14 2.74
N GLN A 32 -30.08 -10.83 3.51
CA GLN A 32 -28.83 -10.37 2.94
C GLN A 32 -28.31 -11.52 2.08
N THR A 33 -28.39 -11.36 0.76
CA THR A 33 -27.88 -12.34 -0.18
C THR A 33 -26.41 -12.55 0.15
N LYS A 34 -26.08 -13.77 0.59
CA LYS A 34 -24.71 -14.11 0.93
C LYS A 34 -23.90 -14.08 -0.36
N ASN A 35 -22.79 -13.37 -0.37
CA ASN A 35 -21.97 -13.17 -1.57
C ASN A 35 -20.60 -13.83 -1.43
N VAL A 36 -20.13 -14.05 -0.20
CA VAL A 36 -18.86 -14.73 0.08
C VAL A 36 -18.99 -15.72 1.23
N LYS A 37 -18.28 -16.84 1.11
CA LYS A 37 -18.00 -17.74 2.22
C LYS A 37 -16.50 -17.94 2.38
N TYR A 38 -16.05 -18.14 3.61
CA TYR A 38 -14.65 -18.31 3.94
C TYR A 38 -14.44 -19.17 5.18
N ALA A 39 -13.31 -19.87 5.22
CA ALA A 39 -12.90 -20.70 6.35
C ALA A 39 -11.40 -20.51 6.57
N THR A 40 -10.98 -20.62 7.82
CA THR A 40 -9.57 -20.52 8.23
C THR A 40 -9.10 -21.81 8.88
N HIS A 41 -7.82 -22.12 8.71
CA HIS A 41 -7.11 -23.17 9.44
C HIS A 41 -6.44 -22.55 10.66
N VAL A 42 -6.90 -22.93 11.85
CA VAL A 42 -6.44 -22.39 13.13
C VAL A 42 -5.50 -23.39 13.79
N GLN A 43 -4.39 -22.90 14.32
CA GLN A 43 -3.44 -23.71 15.09
C GLN A 43 -4.15 -24.58 16.13
N ASN A 44 -3.79 -25.87 16.17
CA ASN A 44 -4.32 -26.90 17.08
C ASN A 44 -5.83 -27.21 16.92
N GLU A 45 -6.59 -26.46 16.13
CA GLU A 45 -8.02 -26.69 15.90
C GLU A 45 -8.31 -27.21 14.49
N GLY A 46 -7.43 -26.91 13.53
CA GLY A 46 -7.61 -27.30 12.13
C GLY A 46 -8.52 -26.36 11.36
N TRP A 47 -9.13 -26.86 10.29
CA TRP A 47 -10.11 -26.10 9.50
C TRP A 47 -11.40 -25.88 10.29
N GLN A 48 -11.79 -24.62 10.46
CA GLN A 48 -13.09 -24.26 11.01
C GLN A 48 -14.20 -24.34 9.97
N ASP A 49 -15.45 -24.32 10.44
CA ASP A 49 -16.63 -24.24 9.57
C ASP A 49 -16.64 -22.98 8.70
N TRP A 50 -17.23 -23.10 7.51
CA TRP A 50 -17.46 -21.97 6.62
C TRP A 50 -18.31 -20.88 7.29
N LYS A 51 -17.80 -19.66 7.23
CA LYS A 51 -18.49 -18.43 7.62
C LYS A 51 -18.89 -17.66 6.38
N TYR A 52 -19.84 -16.76 6.54
CA TYR A 52 -20.40 -15.95 5.47
C TYR A 52 -20.33 -14.49 5.86
N ASP A 53 -20.27 -13.59 4.88
CA ASP A 53 -20.46 -12.14 4.95
C ASP A 53 -20.40 -11.53 6.37
N GLY A 54 -19.22 -11.03 6.74
CA GLY A 54 -19.00 -10.31 7.99
C GLY A 54 -18.98 -11.17 9.26
N VAL A 55 -19.20 -12.48 9.18
CA VAL A 55 -19.06 -13.37 10.34
C VAL A 55 -17.60 -13.81 10.50
N MET A 56 -16.99 -13.47 11.64
CA MET A 56 -15.62 -13.84 11.97
C MET A 56 -15.31 -15.33 11.73
N SER A 57 -14.26 -15.59 10.95
CA SER A 57 -13.57 -16.89 10.89
C SER A 57 -12.24 -16.79 11.63
N GLY A 58 -11.91 -17.79 12.44
CA GLY A 58 -10.73 -17.83 13.29
C GLY A 58 -11.06 -17.65 14.77
N THR A 59 -10.17 -16.96 15.49
CA THR A 59 -10.31 -16.61 16.90
C THR A 59 -9.91 -15.15 17.13
N SER A 60 -10.18 -14.61 18.32
CA SER A 60 -9.68 -13.30 18.73
C SER A 60 -9.27 -13.38 20.20
N GLY A 61 -8.05 -12.92 20.50
CA GLY A 61 -7.50 -12.86 21.85
C GLY A 61 -7.13 -14.22 22.46
N ARG A 62 -7.23 -15.31 21.69
CA ARG A 62 -6.94 -16.67 22.17
C ARG A 62 -5.50 -17.11 21.98
N GLY A 63 -4.69 -16.32 21.27
CA GLY A 63 -3.29 -16.66 21.05
C GLY A 63 -3.03 -17.70 19.96
N LEU A 64 -4.04 -18.07 19.18
CA LEU A 64 -3.94 -19.10 18.14
C LEU A 64 -3.73 -18.44 16.78
N ARG A 65 -2.69 -18.87 16.05
CA ARG A 65 -2.41 -18.36 14.70
C ARG A 65 -3.36 -18.95 13.67
N LEU A 66 -3.70 -18.16 12.66
CA LEU A 66 -4.13 -18.68 11.37
C LEU A 66 -2.93 -19.24 10.62
N GLU A 67 -3.11 -20.38 9.95
CA GLU A 67 -2.08 -21.03 9.13
C GLU A 67 -2.48 -21.09 7.64
N GLY A 68 -3.78 -21.04 7.36
CA GLY A 68 -4.32 -21.02 6.01
C GLY A 68 -5.74 -20.48 5.94
N ILE A 69 -6.18 -20.15 4.74
CA ILE A 69 -7.52 -19.62 4.46
C ILE A 69 -8.04 -20.14 3.11
N ARG A 70 -9.36 -20.31 3.02
CA ARG A 70 -10.10 -20.52 1.77
C ARG A 70 -11.23 -19.50 1.68
N ILE A 71 -11.42 -18.91 0.51
CA ILE A 71 -12.46 -17.92 0.22
C ILE A 71 -13.13 -18.28 -1.10
N GLU A 72 -14.46 -18.23 -1.14
CA GLU A 72 -15.28 -18.50 -2.32
C GLU A 72 -16.40 -17.46 -2.41
N THR A 73 -16.61 -16.91 -3.61
CA THR A 73 -17.85 -16.23 -3.94
C THR A 73 -18.99 -17.24 -4.04
N VAL A 74 -20.21 -16.81 -3.69
CA VAL A 74 -21.42 -17.63 -3.74
C VAL A 74 -22.55 -16.83 -4.38
N ASN A 75 -23.54 -17.54 -4.93
CA ASN A 75 -24.75 -16.96 -5.52
C ASN A 75 -24.54 -16.03 -6.75
N ASN A 76 -23.31 -15.92 -7.25
CA ASN A 76 -22.98 -15.29 -8.53
C ASN A 76 -21.83 -16.05 -9.21
N ALA A 77 -22.10 -16.66 -10.37
CA ALA A 77 -21.11 -17.45 -11.10
C ALA A 77 -20.11 -16.59 -11.91
N ASP A 78 -20.49 -15.36 -12.23
CA ASP A 78 -19.71 -14.40 -13.01
C ASP A 78 -18.83 -13.51 -12.11
N LEU A 79 -18.93 -13.70 -10.79
CA LEU A 79 -18.09 -13.06 -9.78
C LEU A 79 -17.10 -14.07 -9.20
N GLY A 80 -15.81 -13.84 -9.43
CA GLY A 80 -14.70 -14.59 -8.87
C GLY A 80 -13.98 -13.82 -7.75
N ILE A 81 -13.09 -14.53 -7.06
CA ILE A 81 -12.23 -13.96 -6.01
C ILE A 81 -10.84 -14.57 -6.06
N GLU A 82 -9.83 -13.72 -5.87
CA GLU A 82 -8.44 -14.12 -5.71
C GLU A 82 -7.86 -13.54 -4.43
N TYR A 83 -6.99 -14.30 -3.77
CA TYR A 83 -6.40 -13.89 -2.51
C TYR A 83 -4.98 -14.42 -2.33
N SER A 84 -4.16 -13.62 -1.67
CA SER A 84 -2.77 -13.91 -1.32
C SER A 84 -2.57 -13.67 0.18
N THR A 85 -1.71 -14.47 0.80
CA THR A 85 -1.36 -14.36 2.22
C THR A 85 0.13 -14.11 2.38
N HIS A 86 0.49 -13.30 3.36
CA HIS A 86 1.86 -13.17 3.85
C HIS A 86 2.10 -14.24 4.90
N VAL A 87 3.01 -15.17 4.61
CA VAL A 87 3.32 -16.31 5.48
C VAL A 87 4.67 -16.07 6.15
N GLN A 88 4.77 -16.39 7.44
CA GLN A 88 6.04 -16.40 8.15
C GLN A 88 7.14 -17.10 7.35
N ASN A 89 8.33 -16.47 7.29
CA ASN A 89 9.53 -16.92 6.58
C ASN A 89 9.43 -16.97 5.05
N TYR A 90 8.23 -17.00 4.45
CA TYR A 90 8.06 -17.04 3.00
C TYR A 90 7.62 -15.70 2.39
N GLY A 91 7.07 -14.80 3.21
CA GLY A 91 6.53 -13.54 2.74
C GLY A 91 5.23 -13.70 1.95
N TRP A 92 4.93 -12.74 1.08
CA TRP A 92 3.74 -12.77 0.22
C TRP A 92 3.79 -13.93 -0.78
N GLN A 93 2.77 -14.77 -0.75
CA GLN A 93 2.63 -15.90 -1.67
C GLN A 93 1.90 -15.51 -2.96
N GLY A 94 1.92 -16.36 -3.98
CA GLY A 94 1.12 -16.16 -5.19
C GLY A 94 -0.39 -16.17 -4.91
N PHE A 95 -1.17 -15.44 -5.71
CA PHE A 95 -2.63 -15.42 -5.62
C PHE A 95 -3.24 -16.81 -5.84
N LYS A 96 -4.29 -17.12 -5.08
CA LYS A 96 -5.11 -18.32 -5.18
C LYS A 96 -6.54 -17.93 -5.50
N ALA A 97 -7.18 -18.70 -6.37
CA ALA A 97 -8.56 -18.48 -6.78
C ALA A 97 -9.56 -19.14 -5.82
N ASN A 98 -10.86 -18.93 -6.06
CA ASN A 98 -12.00 -19.53 -5.35
C ASN A 98 -11.70 -20.92 -4.76
N GLY A 99 -11.82 -21.03 -3.43
CA GLY A 99 -11.76 -22.30 -2.69
C GLY A 99 -10.36 -22.90 -2.53
N ILE A 100 -9.37 -22.42 -3.29
CA ILE A 100 -8.00 -22.92 -3.22
C ILE A 100 -7.27 -22.35 -2.00
N MET A 101 -6.77 -23.21 -1.13
CA MET A 101 -6.04 -22.81 0.06
C MET A 101 -4.89 -21.84 -0.24
N SER A 102 -4.87 -20.72 0.47
CA SER A 102 -3.72 -19.82 0.62
C SER A 102 -3.15 -19.94 2.04
N GLY A 103 -1.82 -19.99 2.17
CA GLY A 103 -1.12 -20.30 3.43
C GLY A 103 -0.40 -21.65 3.40
N THR A 104 -0.18 -22.24 4.57
CA THR A 104 0.46 -23.55 4.74
C THR A 104 -0.42 -24.50 5.55
N SER A 105 -0.16 -25.80 5.42
CA SER A 105 -0.87 -26.84 6.18
C SER A 105 0.16 -27.83 6.71
N GLY A 106 0.17 -28.03 8.04
CA GLY A 106 1.11 -28.95 8.69
C GLY A 106 2.53 -28.40 8.92
N GLU A 107 2.85 -27.19 8.45
CA GLU A 107 4.18 -26.58 8.64
C GLU A 107 4.29 -25.73 9.92
N GLY A 108 3.17 -25.40 10.55
CA GLY A 108 3.17 -24.58 11.76
C GLY A 108 3.51 -23.11 11.54
N LEU A 109 3.45 -22.61 10.31
CA LEU A 109 3.75 -21.22 9.96
C LEU A 109 2.50 -20.35 10.07
N ARG A 110 2.65 -19.16 10.67
CA ARG A 110 1.56 -18.18 10.81
C ARG A 110 1.33 -17.42 9.51
N LEU A 111 0.06 -17.07 9.26
CA LEU A 111 -0.29 -15.94 8.42
C LEU A 111 -0.04 -14.64 9.19
N GLU A 112 0.46 -13.62 8.52
CA GLU A 112 0.72 -12.29 9.11
C GLU A 112 -0.13 -11.19 8.44
N ALA A 113 -0.45 -11.35 7.15
CA ALA A 113 -1.30 -10.44 6.39
C ALA A 113 -2.04 -11.17 5.26
N ILE A 114 -3.06 -10.51 4.72
CA ILE A 114 -3.88 -10.98 3.59
C ILE A 114 -4.23 -9.85 2.64
N ARG A 115 -4.38 -10.21 1.36
CA ARG A 115 -4.86 -9.34 0.29
C ARG A 115 -5.88 -10.11 -0.54
N ILE A 116 -7.00 -9.47 -0.87
CA ILE A 116 -8.15 -10.09 -1.55
C ILE A 116 -8.65 -9.15 -2.65
N ARG A 117 -8.87 -9.67 -3.86
CA ARG A 117 -9.45 -8.94 -5.00
C ARG A 117 -10.55 -9.74 -5.66
N LEU A 118 -11.54 -9.05 -6.23
CA LEU A 118 -12.56 -9.66 -7.07
C LEU A 118 -12.07 -9.85 -8.49
N THR A 119 -12.58 -10.87 -9.16
CA THR A 119 -12.33 -11.20 -10.56
C THR A 119 -13.64 -11.59 -11.24
N GLY A 120 -13.63 -11.86 -12.55
CA GLY A 120 -14.84 -12.16 -13.31
C GLY A 120 -15.52 -10.91 -13.88
N THR A 121 -16.52 -11.13 -14.72
CA THR A 121 -17.19 -10.05 -15.48
C THR A 121 -18.05 -9.16 -14.58
N ASP A 122 -18.51 -9.67 -13.44
CA ASP A 122 -19.32 -8.90 -12.49
C ASP A 122 -18.50 -8.15 -11.45
N ALA A 123 -17.17 -8.30 -11.42
CA ALA A 123 -16.31 -7.68 -10.41
C ALA A 123 -16.45 -6.15 -10.34
N ALA A 124 -16.73 -5.48 -11.47
CA ALA A 124 -16.91 -4.04 -11.52
C ALA A 124 -18.14 -3.55 -10.73
N ASN A 125 -19.10 -4.43 -10.44
CA ASN A 125 -20.34 -4.10 -9.73
C ASN A 125 -20.22 -4.21 -8.20
N TYR A 126 -19.07 -4.67 -7.68
CA TYR A 126 -18.89 -4.96 -6.26
C TYR A 126 -17.54 -4.49 -5.71
N ASP A 127 -17.49 -4.28 -4.41
CA ASP A 127 -16.26 -4.13 -3.62
C ASP A 127 -16.15 -5.30 -2.61
N VAL A 128 -14.96 -5.88 -2.49
CA VAL A 128 -14.66 -6.85 -1.42
C VAL A 128 -13.97 -6.14 -0.26
N TRP A 129 -14.67 -6.01 0.85
CA TRP A 129 -14.18 -5.43 2.09
C TRP A 129 -13.71 -6.51 3.05
N TYR A 130 -12.57 -6.30 3.69
CA TYR A 130 -12.03 -7.23 4.68
C TYR A 130 -11.17 -6.52 5.71
N HIS A 131 -11.07 -7.14 6.88
CA HIS A 131 -10.11 -6.78 7.91
C HIS A 131 -9.75 -7.99 8.76
N VAL A 132 -8.64 -7.89 9.49
CA VAL A 132 -8.11 -8.98 10.28
C VAL A 132 -7.85 -8.57 11.72
N HIS A 133 -7.84 -9.57 12.60
CA HIS A 133 -7.35 -9.44 13.95
C HIS A 133 -5.89 -9.89 14.02
N ALA A 134 -4.97 -8.97 14.27
CA ALA A 134 -3.55 -9.26 14.40
C ALA A 134 -3.12 -9.27 15.88
N GLN A 135 -2.21 -10.18 16.23
CA GLN A 135 -1.59 -10.22 17.55
C GLN A 135 -1.03 -8.86 17.95
N ASN A 136 -1.20 -8.47 19.22
CA ASN A 136 -0.70 -7.22 19.82
C ASN A 136 -1.24 -5.91 19.20
N VAL A 137 -2.09 -5.99 18.16
CA VAL A 137 -2.75 -4.83 17.53
C VAL A 137 -4.26 -4.89 17.79
N GLY A 138 -4.85 -6.07 17.68
CA GLY A 138 -6.30 -6.27 17.73
C GLY A 138 -6.92 -6.26 16.33
N TRP A 139 -8.22 -5.91 16.26
CA TRP A 139 -8.91 -5.71 14.99
C TRP A 139 -8.37 -4.48 14.28
N MET A 140 -7.92 -4.67 13.06
CA MET A 140 -7.39 -3.61 12.19
C MET A 140 -8.51 -2.97 11.37
N GLY A 141 -8.22 -1.83 10.73
CA GLY A 141 -9.17 -1.17 9.85
C GLY A 141 -9.58 -2.01 8.64
N TRP A 142 -10.77 -1.71 8.11
CA TRP A 142 -11.29 -2.27 6.87
C TRP A 142 -10.52 -1.77 5.66
N THR A 143 -10.19 -2.69 4.77
CA THR A 143 -9.57 -2.43 3.48
C THR A 143 -10.39 -3.10 2.39
N LYS A 144 -10.14 -2.76 1.12
CA LYS A 144 -10.83 -3.40 0.00
C LYS A 144 -9.97 -3.61 -1.23
N ASN A 145 -10.45 -4.47 -2.13
CA ASN A 145 -10.01 -4.57 -3.53
C ASN A 145 -8.49 -4.60 -3.72
N GLY A 146 -7.83 -5.54 -3.07
CA GLY A 146 -6.40 -5.77 -3.25
C GLY A 146 -5.50 -4.87 -2.41
N ALA A 147 -6.03 -4.03 -1.54
CA ALA A 147 -5.22 -3.36 -0.52
C ALA A 147 -4.89 -4.31 0.65
N ASP A 148 -3.78 -4.11 1.35
CA ASP A 148 -3.35 -5.07 2.38
C ASP A 148 -4.17 -4.96 3.66
N SER A 149 -4.35 -6.10 4.34
CA SER A 149 -4.83 -6.15 5.72
C SER A 149 -3.93 -7.03 6.58
N GLY A 150 -3.60 -6.57 7.79
CA GLY A 150 -2.73 -7.30 8.72
C GLY A 150 -1.38 -6.64 8.94
N THR A 151 -0.36 -7.45 9.20
CA THR A 151 0.99 -6.95 9.49
C THR A 151 2.04 -7.66 8.66
N ALA A 152 3.11 -6.98 8.28
CA ALA A 152 4.29 -7.62 7.71
C ALA A 152 5.54 -7.24 8.50
N GLY A 153 6.47 -8.18 8.68
CA GLY A 153 7.76 -7.94 9.35
C GLY A 153 7.72 -7.82 10.88
N TYR A 154 6.54 -7.64 11.50
CA TYR A 154 6.40 -7.59 12.97
C TYR A 154 6.50 -8.97 13.62
N GLY A 155 6.33 -10.03 12.83
CA GLY A 155 6.18 -11.38 13.35
C GLY A 155 4.84 -11.64 14.03
N TYR A 156 3.85 -10.75 13.86
CA TYR A 156 2.54 -10.88 14.48
C TYR A 156 1.66 -11.82 13.65
N ARG A 157 1.09 -12.83 14.34
CA ARG A 157 0.13 -13.74 13.72
C ARG A 157 -1.21 -13.05 13.50
N LEU A 158 -1.90 -13.43 12.43
CA LEU A 158 -3.34 -13.25 12.33
C LEU A 158 -4.03 -14.28 13.23
N GLU A 159 -5.13 -13.87 13.86
CA GLU A 159 -5.97 -14.74 14.69
C GLU A 159 -7.37 -14.91 14.08
N GLY A 160 -7.90 -13.90 13.39
CA GLY A 160 -9.23 -13.92 12.80
C GLY A 160 -9.39 -12.95 11.63
N ILE A 161 -10.46 -13.13 10.86
CA ILE A 161 -10.78 -12.34 9.67
C ILE A 161 -12.30 -12.20 9.49
N GLU A 162 -12.74 -11.05 9.00
CA GLU A 162 -14.07 -10.84 8.43
C GLU A 162 -13.96 -10.35 6.98
N ILE A 163 -14.87 -10.83 6.12
CA ILE A 163 -14.95 -10.49 4.69
C ILE A 163 -16.40 -10.21 4.33
N LYS A 164 -16.65 -9.14 3.58
CA LYS A 164 -17.96 -8.76 3.01
C LYS A 164 -17.80 -8.42 1.53
N ILE A 165 -18.76 -8.81 0.70
CA ILE A 165 -18.88 -8.29 -0.66
C ILE A 165 -20.11 -7.39 -0.72
N LEU A 166 -19.88 -6.11 -1.02
CA LEU A 166 -20.92 -5.07 -1.09
C LEU A 166 -20.99 -4.49 -2.51
N PRO A 167 -22.12 -3.86 -2.91
CA PRO A 167 -22.18 -3.12 -4.16
C PRO A 167 -21.04 -2.12 -4.30
N LYS A 168 -20.56 -1.90 -5.52
CA LYS A 168 -19.47 -0.97 -5.84
C LYS A 168 -19.75 0.41 -5.23
N GLY A 169 -18.76 0.98 -4.54
CA GLY A 169 -18.87 2.32 -3.95
C GLY A 169 -19.63 2.36 -2.63
N SER A 170 -19.99 1.21 -2.05
CA SER A 170 -20.55 1.16 -0.69
C SER A 170 -19.54 1.68 0.35
N ASP A 171 -20.07 2.31 1.40
CA ASP A 171 -19.27 2.77 2.54
C ASP A 171 -18.52 1.60 3.20
N ALA A 172 -17.36 1.92 3.79
CA ALA A 172 -16.59 0.96 4.57
C ALA A 172 -17.45 0.41 5.74
N PRO A 173 -17.41 -0.91 6.03
CA PRO A 173 -18.17 -1.48 7.14
C PRO A 173 -17.75 -0.96 8.54
N GLY A 174 -16.62 -0.26 8.63
CA GLY A 174 -16.08 0.35 9.84
C GLY A 174 -14.90 1.26 9.51
N THR A 175 -14.10 1.62 10.51
CA THR A 175 -12.88 2.43 10.31
C THR A 175 -11.94 1.79 9.28
N THR A 176 -11.31 2.60 8.45
CA THR A 176 -10.28 2.19 7.47
C THR A 176 -8.85 2.51 7.95
N GLU A 177 -8.72 3.09 9.14
CA GLU A 177 -7.42 3.46 9.70
C GLU A 177 -6.62 2.22 10.10
N ASN A 178 -5.30 2.26 9.88
CA ASN A 178 -4.35 1.20 10.28
C ASN A 178 -4.77 -0.19 9.79
N ALA A 179 -5.37 -0.30 8.60
CA ALA A 179 -5.77 -1.59 8.03
C ALA A 179 -4.58 -2.53 7.78
N TYR A 180 -3.40 -1.96 7.52
CA TYR A 180 -2.13 -2.66 7.35
C TYR A 180 -0.99 -1.95 8.04
N LEU A 181 -0.11 -2.72 8.70
CA LEU A 181 1.11 -2.22 9.31
C LEU A 181 2.32 -3.01 8.78
N SER A 182 3.24 -2.33 8.11
CA SER A 182 4.55 -2.90 7.80
C SER A 182 5.52 -2.54 8.93
N TYR A 183 6.32 -3.51 9.37
CA TYR A 183 7.36 -3.28 10.37
C TYR A 183 8.36 -2.29 9.83
N GLY A 184 9.02 -1.59 10.74
CA GLY A 184 10.26 -0.91 10.43
C GLY A 184 10.13 0.50 9.90
N PHE A 185 9.01 0.95 9.34
CA PHE A 185 8.96 2.29 8.73
C PHE A 185 7.54 2.82 8.49
N ILE A 186 7.44 4.12 8.22
CA ILE A 186 6.24 4.84 7.79
C ILE A 186 6.53 5.40 6.39
N VAL A 187 5.61 5.17 5.42
CA VAL A 187 5.59 5.98 4.19
C VAL A 187 5.00 7.35 4.56
N GLU A 188 5.83 8.38 4.57
CA GLU A 188 5.40 9.71 5.04
C GLU A 188 4.67 10.51 3.98
N GLN A 189 5.18 10.47 2.75
CA GLN A 189 4.59 11.19 1.62
C GLN A 189 4.73 10.37 0.36
N THR A 190 3.70 10.42 -0.47
CA THR A 190 3.62 9.74 -1.77
C THR A 190 3.13 10.74 -2.80
N GLY A 191 3.65 10.67 -4.02
CA GLY A 191 3.11 11.44 -5.13
C GLY A 191 3.37 10.79 -6.47
N PHE A 192 2.74 11.32 -7.49
CA PHE A 192 2.99 10.96 -8.87
C PHE A 192 2.90 12.19 -9.77
N GLN A 193 3.54 12.11 -10.93
CA GLN A 193 3.42 13.07 -12.02
C GLN A 193 3.15 12.31 -13.31
N THR A 194 2.23 12.80 -14.13
CA THR A 194 1.95 12.27 -15.48
C THR A 194 2.40 13.27 -16.53
N TYR A 195 2.92 12.78 -17.65
CA TYR A 195 3.37 13.62 -18.76
C TYR A 195 3.22 12.90 -20.10
N GLU A 196 3.13 13.70 -21.16
CA GLU A 196 3.06 13.20 -22.54
C GLU A 196 4.47 13.10 -23.12
N ASP A 197 4.81 11.92 -23.63
CA ASP A 197 6.07 11.66 -24.34
C ASP A 197 6.01 12.18 -25.79
N TYR A 198 7.16 12.29 -26.45
CA TYR A 198 7.25 12.76 -27.85
C TYR A 198 6.42 11.97 -28.86
N ASP A 199 6.10 10.71 -28.55
CA ASP A 199 5.26 9.84 -29.39
C ASP A 199 3.76 9.92 -29.05
N GLY A 200 3.36 10.82 -28.15
CA GLY A 200 1.98 11.04 -27.70
C GLY A 200 1.50 10.03 -26.65
N THR A 201 2.35 9.11 -26.19
CA THR A 201 2.02 8.21 -25.08
C THR A 201 2.10 8.94 -23.74
N ILE A 202 1.38 8.43 -22.74
CA ILE A 202 1.36 9.02 -21.40
C ILE A 202 2.18 8.15 -20.46
N SER A 203 3.20 8.77 -19.87
CA SER A 203 4.06 8.17 -18.87
C SER A 203 3.79 8.76 -17.49
N SER A 204 4.28 8.08 -16.46
CA SER A 204 4.13 8.53 -15.07
C SER A 204 5.41 8.28 -14.28
N MET A 205 5.76 9.24 -13.43
CA MET A 205 6.77 9.09 -12.38
C MET A 205 6.04 8.96 -11.05
N LEU A 206 6.25 7.86 -10.33
CA LEU A 206 5.70 7.67 -8.99
C LEU A 206 6.85 7.78 -7.98
N PHE A 207 6.58 8.33 -6.80
CA PHE A 207 7.62 8.53 -5.80
C PHE A 207 7.06 8.51 -4.39
N CYS A 208 7.93 8.21 -3.44
CA CYS A 208 7.62 8.36 -2.03
C CYS A 208 8.85 8.72 -1.20
N SER A 209 8.57 9.24 0.00
CA SER A 209 9.53 9.29 1.10
C SER A 209 9.06 8.38 2.23
N PHE A 210 10.02 7.79 2.94
CA PHE A 210 9.77 6.87 4.02
C PHE A 210 10.75 7.10 5.17
N VAL A 211 10.36 6.78 6.40
CA VAL A 211 11.21 6.92 7.60
C VAL A 211 11.18 5.69 8.46
N ASN A 212 12.33 5.25 8.96
CA ASN A 212 12.36 4.21 9.97
C ASN A 212 11.83 4.74 11.31
N ASN A 213 10.68 4.23 11.74
CA ASN A 213 10.01 4.62 12.99
C ASN A 213 10.27 3.63 14.14
N THR A 214 11.29 2.80 14.03
CA THR A 214 11.71 1.86 15.09
C THR A 214 12.98 2.33 15.77
N SER A 215 13.32 1.70 16.90
CA SER A 215 14.56 1.98 17.63
C SER A 215 15.78 1.23 17.08
N SER A 216 15.61 0.39 16.06
CA SER A 216 16.65 -0.44 15.47
C SER A 216 16.76 -0.19 13.96
N PRO A 217 17.92 -0.44 13.31
CA PRO A 217 18.00 -0.35 11.86
C PRO A 217 17.11 -1.39 11.17
N VAL A 218 16.50 -1.02 10.04
CA VAL A 218 15.62 -1.89 9.25
C VAL A 218 16.15 -2.00 7.83
N LYS A 219 16.00 -3.17 7.21
CA LYS A 219 16.40 -3.43 5.83
C LYS A 219 15.17 -3.55 4.93
N ILE A 220 15.16 -2.81 3.82
CA ILE A 220 14.18 -2.96 2.74
C ILE A 220 14.41 -4.30 2.05
N THR A 221 13.32 -5.06 1.84
CA THR A 221 13.36 -6.35 1.15
C THR A 221 12.60 -6.37 -0.15
N ASP A 222 11.67 -5.43 -0.34
CA ASP A 222 10.86 -5.31 -1.55
C ASP A 222 10.16 -3.94 -1.55
N ILE A 223 10.04 -3.32 -2.72
CA ILE A 223 9.25 -2.11 -2.95
C ILE A 223 8.38 -2.34 -4.19
N SER A 224 7.12 -1.90 -4.14
CA SER A 224 6.24 -1.87 -5.31
C SER A 224 5.40 -0.59 -5.31
N PHE A 225 5.22 0.00 -6.49
CA PHE A 225 4.22 1.04 -6.71
C PHE A 225 3.05 0.50 -7.51
N SER A 226 1.87 1.05 -7.28
CA SER A 226 0.70 0.84 -8.14
C SER A 226 -0.03 2.15 -8.34
N LEU A 227 -0.44 2.41 -9.58
CA LEU A 227 -1.20 3.58 -9.98
C LEU A 227 -2.67 3.21 -10.13
N LYS A 228 -3.56 4.04 -9.61
CA LYS A 228 -5.01 3.79 -9.65
C LYS A 228 -5.77 4.98 -10.20
N ASP A 229 -6.88 4.69 -10.87
CA ASP A 229 -7.86 5.71 -11.28
C ASP A 229 -8.82 6.11 -10.15
N ALA A 230 -9.88 6.84 -10.49
CA ALA A 230 -10.90 7.30 -9.57
C ALA A 230 -11.75 6.18 -8.94
N ASP A 231 -11.83 5.02 -9.59
CA ASP A 231 -12.66 3.88 -9.20
C ASP A 231 -11.86 2.80 -8.45
N ASP A 232 -10.64 3.14 -8.01
CA ASP A 232 -9.62 2.27 -7.43
C ASP A 232 -9.12 1.17 -8.38
N ILE A 233 -9.37 1.28 -9.69
CA ILE A 233 -8.89 0.31 -10.67
C ILE A 233 -7.38 0.52 -10.86
N VAL A 234 -6.62 -0.57 -10.78
CA VAL A 234 -5.17 -0.54 -10.96
C VAL A 234 -4.85 -0.36 -12.44
N LEU A 235 -4.29 0.79 -12.79
CA LEU A 235 -3.80 1.13 -14.12
C LEU A 235 -2.46 0.43 -14.44
N GLY A 236 -1.71 0.10 -13.40
CA GLY A 236 -0.46 -0.67 -13.49
C GLY A 236 0.20 -0.85 -12.14
N THR A 237 1.15 -1.79 -12.09
CA THR A 237 1.98 -2.06 -10.90
C THR A 237 3.42 -2.26 -11.37
N SER A 238 4.34 -1.52 -10.77
CA SER A 238 5.78 -1.76 -10.91
C SER A 238 6.30 -2.59 -9.74
N SER A 239 7.34 -3.37 -10.01
CA SER A 239 8.08 -4.15 -9.02
C SER A 239 9.52 -3.67 -8.93
N GLU A 240 10.27 -4.12 -7.91
CA GLU A 240 11.59 -3.61 -7.53
C GLU A 240 12.57 -3.37 -8.70
N VAL A 241 12.50 -4.15 -9.78
CA VAL A 241 13.36 -4.03 -10.96
C VAL A 241 13.36 -2.62 -11.59
N PHE A 242 12.28 -1.85 -11.41
CA PHE A 242 12.13 -0.50 -11.97
C PHE A 242 12.10 0.59 -10.89
N ILE A 243 12.52 0.27 -9.67
CA ILE A 243 12.40 1.17 -8.53
C ILE A 243 13.78 1.50 -7.99
N ASP A 244 14.13 2.76 -8.13
CA ASP A 244 15.35 3.32 -7.58
C ASP A 244 15.06 3.86 -6.19
N TYR A 245 15.78 3.36 -5.18
CA TYR A 245 15.56 3.76 -3.80
C TYR A 245 16.84 3.80 -2.99
N ALA A 246 16.87 4.67 -1.98
CA ALA A 246 17.94 4.72 -0.98
C ALA A 246 17.41 5.29 0.36
N PRO A 247 17.97 4.87 1.50
CA PRO A 247 18.98 3.81 1.64
C PRO A 247 18.34 2.41 1.62
N GLU A 248 19.14 1.36 1.47
CA GLU A 248 18.65 -0.04 1.60
C GLU A 248 18.48 -0.44 3.07
N VAL A 249 19.39 0.01 3.94
CA VAL A 249 19.27 -0.09 5.39
C VAL A 249 19.01 1.29 5.96
N ILE A 250 17.91 1.43 6.67
CA ILE A 250 17.40 2.69 7.18
C ILE A 250 17.66 2.73 8.68
N MET A 251 18.47 3.70 9.14
CA MET A 251 18.71 3.92 10.57
C MET A 251 17.48 4.52 11.27
N PRO A 252 17.31 4.35 12.59
CA PRO A 252 16.23 5.00 13.34
C PRO A 252 16.10 6.50 13.04
N GLY A 253 14.90 6.94 12.64
CA GLY A 253 14.62 8.33 12.28
C GLY A 253 15.21 8.80 10.94
N GLN A 254 15.96 7.96 10.23
CA GLN A 254 16.50 8.28 8.91
C GLN A 254 15.38 8.21 7.87
N ARG A 255 15.34 9.24 7.02
CA ARG A 255 14.47 9.30 5.85
C ARG A 255 15.17 8.68 4.65
N GLY A 256 14.41 7.95 3.85
CA GLY A 256 14.78 7.50 2.52
C GLY A 256 13.74 7.89 1.47
N PHE A 257 14.09 7.61 0.23
CA PHE A 257 13.33 7.98 -0.97
C PHE A 257 13.28 6.80 -1.92
N ALA A 258 12.15 6.65 -2.60
CA ALA A 258 12.00 5.72 -3.72
C ALA A 258 11.30 6.42 -4.88
N VAL A 259 11.72 6.09 -6.09
CA VAL A 259 11.15 6.58 -7.33
C VAL A 259 10.98 5.41 -8.29
N ASP A 260 9.82 5.38 -8.93
CA ASP A 260 9.51 4.45 -9.99
C ASP A 260 9.96 5.03 -11.32
N SER A 261 10.88 4.32 -11.97
CA SER A 261 11.43 4.62 -13.29
C SER A 261 10.87 3.68 -14.38
N ALA A 262 9.78 2.94 -14.10
CA ALA A 262 9.17 2.02 -15.04
C ALA A 262 8.74 2.72 -16.34
N TYR A 263 9.18 2.13 -17.46
CA TYR A 263 8.87 2.62 -18.80
C TYR A 263 7.37 2.53 -19.13
N LYS A 264 6.94 3.33 -20.10
CA LYS A 264 5.57 3.51 -20.65
C LYS A 264 4.67 2.28 -20.85
N ASN A 265 5.19 1.05 -20.80
CA ASN A 265 4.40 -0.18 -20.98
C ASN A 265 3.85 -0.77 -19.67
N TYR A 266 4.28 -0.28 -18.49
CA TYR A 266 3.86 -0.82 -17.20
C TYR A 266 2.54 -0.23 -16.68
N TYR A 267 2.21 0.98 -17.10
CA TYR A 267 1.00 1.69 -16.73
C TYR A 267 0.14 1.94 -17.97
N LYS A 268 -1.11 1.46 -17.94
CA LYS A 268 -2.08 1.68 -19.03
C LYS A 268 -2.85 2.96 -18.73
N ILE A 269 -2.29 4.10 -19.14
CA ILE A 269 -2.88 5.42 -18.94
C ILE A 269 -3.43 5.95 -20.27
N ALA A 270 -4.73 6.24 -20.30
CA ALA A 270 -5.48 6.76 -21.43
C ALA A 270 -5.53 8.30 -21.46
N SER A 271 -5.40 8.98 -20.33
CA SER A 271 -5.34 10.45 -20.26
C SER A 271 -4.55 10.96 -19.06
N LEU A 272 -4.01 12.17 -19.14
CA LEU A 272 -3.16 12.76 -18.08
C LEU A 272 -3.89 12.83 -16.72
N ASP A 273 -5.21 13.05 -16.75
CA ASP A 273 -6.02 13.19 -15.55
C ASP A 273 -6.60 11.87 -15.03
N GLU A 274 -6.40 10.74 -15.73
CA GLU A 274 -6.98 9.45 -15.32
C GLU A 274 -6.44 8.96 -13.97
N PRO A 275 -5.12 8.99 -13.70
CA PRO A 275 -4.61 8.56 -12.41
C PRO A 275 -5.04 9.49 -11.28
N LYS A 276 -5.51 8.93 -10.17
CA LYS A 276 -6.00 9.67 -8.99
C LYS A 276 -5.25 9.36 -7.71
N SER A 277 -4.72 8.16 -7.58
CA SER A 277 -4.01 7.76 -6.37
C SER A 277 -2.90 6.77 -6.67
N ILE A 278 -1.95 6.68 -5.73
CA ILE A 278 -0.93 5.65 -5.75
C ILE A 278 -1.00 4.80 -4.49
N ASN A 279 -0.67 3.53 -4.64
CA ASN A 279 -0.37 2.64 -3.54
C ASN A 279 1.13 2.36 -3.56
N VAL A 280 1.77 2.60 -2.43
CA VAL A 280 3.19 2.28 -2.22
C VAL A 280 3.25 1.18 -1.18
N ARG A 281 3.93 0.09 -1.52
CA ARG A 281 4.27 -0.97 -0.59
C ARG A 281 5.77 -1.03 -0.47
N ILE A 282 6.25 -0.99 0.77
CA ILE A 282 7.63 -1.27 1.12
C ILE A 282 7.58 -2.37 2.18
N ASN A 283 8.27 -3.46 1.92
CA ASN A 283 8.44 -4.55 2.88
C ASN A 283 9.81 -4.41 3.51
N THR A 284 9.89 -4.59 4.83
CA THR A 284 11.17 -4.58 5.54
C THR A 284 11.27 -5.72 6.55
N ARG A 285 12.49 -5.93 7.03
CA ARG A 285 12.81 -6.74 8.19
C ARG A 285 13.80 -6.00 9.08
N GLU A 286 13.96 -6.45 10.32
CA GLU A 286 15.09 -6.01 11.15
C GLU A 286 16.42 -6.26 10.43
N ALA A 287 17.29 -5.26 10.43
CA ALA A 287 18.61 -5.38 9.81
C ALA A 287 19.53 -6.25 10.68
N GLN A 288 20.30 -7.12 10.04
CA GLN A 288 21.32 -7.95 10.68
C GLN A 288 22.69 -7.26 10.55
N ALA A 289 23.66 -7.67 11.36
CA ALA A 289 25.02 -7.12 11.31
C ALA A 289 25.65 -7.15 9.89
N LYS A 290 25.36 -8.21 9.12
CA LYS A 290 25.82 -8.35 7.73
C LYS A 290 25.19 -7.34 6.76
N ASP A 291 24.00 -6.82 7.06
CA ASP A 291 23.29 -5.86 6.23
C ASP A 291 23.85 -4.44 6.40
N MET A 292 24.55 -4.18 7.52
CA MET A 292 25.14 -2.87 7.81
C MET A 292 26.37 -2.56 6.92
N ILE A 293 26.78 -3.52 6.09
CA ILE A 293 27.77 -3.38 5.04
C ILE A 293 27.00 -2.85 3.82
N GLY A 294 27.00 -1.54 3.56
CA GLY A 294 25.93 -1.02 2.67
C GLY A 294 25.82 0.48 2.51
N ILE A 295 26.18 1.20 3.56
CA ILE A 295 25.50 2.46 3.87
C ILE A 295 26.35 3.63 3.41
N LEU A 296 25.75 4.54 2.64
CA LEU A 296 26.34 5.82 2.29
C LEU A 296 25.61 6.94 3.03
N ASN A 297 26.38 7.91 3.52
CA ASN A 297 25.82 9.09 4.17
C ASN A 297 25.71 10.21 3.15
N ALA A 298 24.49 10.52 2.72
CA ALA A 298 24.22 11.67 1.86
C ALA A 298 23.96 12.91 2.72
N SER A 299 24.54 14.04 2.32
CA SER A 299 24.41 15.32 3.01
C SER A 299 24.48 16.49 2.03
N ASN A 300 24.12 17.69 2.51
CA ASN A 300 24.20 18.94 1.75
C ASN A 300 23.49 18.88 0.38
N ALA A 301 22.37 18.17 0.31
CA ALA A 301 21.54 18.14 -0.88
C ALA A 301 21.00 19.54 -1.17
N SER A 302 21.24 20.04 -2.38
CA SER A 302 20.74 21.34 -2.82
C SER A 302 20.31 21.30 -4.27
N ILE A 303 19.31 22.11 -4.57
CA ILE A 303 18.80 22.26 -5.93
C ILE A 303 19.75 23.19 -6.69
N ALA A 304 20.12 22.78 -7.90
CA ALA A 304 20.92 23.58 -8.81
C ALA A 304 20.31 23.53 -10.23
N LEU A 305 20.73 24.48 -11.07
CA LEU A 305 20.39 24.48 -12.50
C LEU A 305 21.28 23.47 -13.22
N GLY A 306 20.69 22.67 -14.11
CA GLY A 306 21.36 21.70 -14.97
C GLY A 306 22.20 22.37 -16.07
N LYS A 307 22.96 21.56 -16.83
CA LYS A 307 23.93 22.04 -17.84
C LYS A 307 23.34 22.90 -18.97
N ASP A 308 22.04 22.73 -19.24
CA ASP A 308 21.33 23.44 -20.31
C ASP A 308 20.44 24.57 -19.78
N ASP A 309 20.65 25.07 -18.55
CA ASP A 309 19.91 26.14 -17.87
C ASP A 309 18.40 25.90 -17.62
N TYR A 310 17.82 24.79 -18.09
CA TYR A 310 16.39 24.48 -17.95
C TYR A 310 16.07 23.29 -17.02
N ALA A 311 16.97 22.32 -16.82
CA ALA A 311 16.67 21.12 -16.04
C ALA A 311 16.98 21.30 -14.54
N THR A 312 16.03 20.97 -13.66
CA THR A 312 16.29 20.86 -12.22
C THR A 312 17.24 19.69 -11.97
N ARG A 313 18.34 19.95 -11.24
CA ARG A 313 19.23 18.91 -10.70
C ARG A 313 19.37 19.04 -9.19
N VAL A 314 19.72 17.93 -8.54
CA VAL A 314 20.14 17.93 -7.14
C VAL A 314 21.62 17.62 -7.06
N VAL A 315 22.38 18.49 -6.41
CA VAL A 315 23.78 18.21 -6.07
C VAL A 315 23.87 17.85 -4.59
N CYS A 316 24.69 16.86 -4.24
CA CYS A 316 24.90 16.46 -2.85
C CYS A 316 26.31 15.92 -2.61
N LEU A 317 26.67 15.79 -1.33
CA LEU A 317 27.87 15.10 -0.89
C LEU A 317 27.48 13.71 -0.40
N VAL A 318 28.26 12.70 -0.79
CA VAL A 318 28.05 11.32 -0.39
C VAL A 318 29.32 10.76 0.19
N GLU A 319 29.30 10.48 1.49
CA GLU A 319 30.40 9.90 2.25
C GLU A 319 30.26 8.38 2.31
N ASN A 320 31.38 7.68 2.12
CA ASN A 320 31.52 6.27 2.44
C ASN A 320 32.06 6.12 3.87
N PRO A 321 31.23 5.78 4.87
CA PRO A 321 31.65 5.70 6.28
C PRO A 321 32.42 4.41 6.60
N THR A 322 32.76 3.59 5.61
CA THR A 322 33.34 2.26 5.80
C THR A 322 34.82 2.23 5.44
N ASN A 323 35.50 1.15 5.84
CA ASN A 323 36.89 0.87 5.44
C ASN A 323 37.01 0.17 4.07
N ARG A 324 35.91 0.00 3.33
CA ARG A 324 35.86 -0.71 2.04
C ARG A 324 35.64 0.28 0.90
N ILE A 325 35.97 -0.11 -0.32
CA ILE A 325 35.67 0.69 -1.52
C ILE A 325 34.20 0.46 -1.92
N ALA A 326 33.46 1.53 -2.17
CA ALA A 326 32.06 1.49 -2.58
C ALA A 326 31.93 1.62 -4.11
N TYR A 327 31.32 0.62 -4.75
CA TYR A 327 31.07 0.56 -6.19
C TYR A 327 29.57 0.58 -6.50
N TYR A 328 29.23 0.99 -7.72
CA TYR A 328 27.86 0.97 -8.25
C TYR A 328 26.88 1.59 -7.25
N ASN A 329 27.04 2.87 -6.97
CA ASN A 329 26.28 3.54 -5.91
C ASN A 329 24.96 4.08 -6.46
N THR A 330 23.89 3.96 -5.67
CA THR A 330 22.62 4.63 -5.95
C THR A 330 22.43 5.78 -4.98
N VAL A 331 22.11 6.95 -5.52
CA VAL A 331 21.71 8.12 -4.72
C VAL A 331 20.32 8.53 -5.17
N VAL A 332 19.41 8.74 -4.22
CA VAL A 332 18.05 9.21 -4.49
C VAL A 332 17.79 10.46 -3.67
N ALA A 333 17.21 11.48 -4.29
CA ALA A 333 16.87 12.73 -3.65
C ALA A 333 15.39 13.06 -3.80
N GLY A 334 14.72 13.35 -2.68
CA GLY A 334 13.39 13.93 -2.66
C GLY A 334 13.42 15.45 -2.87
N LEU A 335 12.50 15.94 -3.68
CA LEU A 335 12.29 17.36 -3.97
C LEU A 335 11.04 17.85 -3.26
N TYR A 336 11.15 18.97 -2.55
CA TYR A 336 10.08 19.54 -1.74
C TYR A 336 9.72 20.96 -2.19
N ASP A 337 8.43 21.27 -2.17
CA ASP A 337 7.92 22.63 -2.34
C ASP A 337 8.06 23.47 -1.05
N SER A 338 7.62 24.73 -1.10
CA SER A 338 7.67 25.65 0.05
C SER A 338 6.78 25.26 1.23
N ASN A 339 5.86 24.31 1.04
CA ASN A 339 5.00 23.77 2.08
C ASN A 339 5.53 22.45 2.66
N ASN A 340 6.76 22.04 2.31
CA ASN A 340 7.33 20.73 2.62
C ASN A 340 6.54 19.54 2.02
N GLN A 341 5.79 19.77 0.94
CA GLN A 341 5.19 18.68 0.18
C GLN A 341 6.24 18.08 -0.76
N LEU A 342 6.37 16.75 -0.76
CA LEU A 342 7.18 16.00 -1.70
C LEU A 342 6.54 16.09 -3.08
N ILE A 343 7.24 16.67 -4.04
CA ILE A 343 6.74 16.90 -5.41
C ILE A 343 7.45 16.03 -6.46
N GLY A 344 8.50 15.32 -6.06
CA GLY A 344 9.24 14.41 -6.92
C GLY A 344 10.42 13.76 -6.23
N CYS A 345 11.03 12.83 -6.94
CA CYS A 345 12.34 12.27 -6.60
C CYS A 345 13.21 12.23 -7.84
N LEU A 346 14.51 12.52 -7.66
CA LEU A 346 15.55 12.31 -8.65
C LEU A 346 16.46 11.19 -8.16
N TYR A 347 17.11 10.50 -9.09
CA TYR A 347 18.07 9.47 -8.74
C TYR A 347 19.29 9.53 -9.68
N ASP A 348 20.41 9.00 -9.22
CA ASP A 348 21.58 8.72 -10.03
C ASP A 348 22.06 7.29 -9.73
N LEU A 349 22.29 6.55 -10.81
CA LEU A 349 22.91 5.23 -10.79
C LEU A 349 24.32 5.40 -11.34
N SER A 350 25.27 5.60 -10.44
CA SER A 350 26.65 5.81 -10.87
C SER A 350 27.41 4.50 -10.93
N ASP A 351 27.50 3.95 -12.14
CA ASP A 351 28.40 2.83 -12.47
C ASP A 351 29.88 3.24 -12.41
N SER A 352 30.17 4.54 -12.30
CA SER A 352 31.53 5.11 -12.45
C SER A 352 32.05 5.84 -11.23
N THR A 353 31.20 6.26 -10.28
CA THR A 353 31.65 6.95 -9.07
C THR A 353 32.05 5.93 -8.01
N ILE A 354 33.36 5.68 -7.94
CA ILE A 354 33.99 4.89 -6.88
C ILE A 354 34.27 5.81 -5.70
N ILE A 355 33.88 5.40 -4.48
CA ILE A 355 34.17 6.15 -3.25
C ILE A 355 35.10 5.32 -2.39
N GLY A 356 36.33 5.80 -2.17
CA GLY A 356 37.29 5.12 -1.31
C GLY A 356 36.86 5.08 0.16
N PRO A 357 37.60 4.32 1.00
CA PRO A 357 37.35 4.25 2.43
C PRO A 357 37.36 5.62 3.10
N TYR A 358 36.29 5.97 3.83
CA TYR A 358 36.14 7.26 4.52
C TYR A 358 36.24 8.50 3.62
N GLU A 359 36.10 8.32 2.30
CA GLU A 359 36.11 9.42 1.34
C GLU A 359 34.71 9.97 1.09
N THR A 360 34.65 11.16 0.52
CA THR A 360 33.41 11.84 0.13
C THR A 360 33.46 12.17 -1.35
N ALA A 361 32.43 11.78 -2.09
CA ALA A 361 32.24 12.14 -3.48
C ALA A 361 31.12 13.19 -3.64
N LYS A 362 31.18 13.94 -4.74
CA LYS A 362 30.11 14.86 -5.15
C LYS A 362 29.23 14.17 -6.18
N TYR A 363 27.92 14.21 -5.97
CA TYR A 363 26.93 13.70 -6.91
C TYR A 363 26.14 14.83 -7.55
N SER A 364 25.71 14.62 -8.79
CA SER A 364 24.77 15.46 -9.53
C SER A 364 23.68 14.55 -10.07
N LEU A 365 22.50 14.60 -9.46
CA LEU A 365 21.33 13.84 -9.86
C LEU A 365 20.56 14.70 -10.85
N ASP A 366 20.66 14.33 -12.13
CA ASP A 366 20.03 15.07 -13.21
C ASP A 366 18.65 14.48 -13.51
N GLY A 367 17.62 15.33 -13.57
CA GLY A 367 16.32 14.92 -14.08
C GLY A 367 16.42 14.63 -15.59
N TRP A 368 15.83 13.51 -16.05
CA TRP A 368 15.66 13.29 -17.48
C TRP A 368 14.87 14.46 -18.10
N MET A 369 15.24 14.87 -19.32
CA MET A 369 14.92 16.17 -19.92
C MET A 369 13.42 16.56 -19.95
N ALA A 370 12.49 15.59 -19.88
CA ALA A 370 11.05 15.85 -19.83
C ALA A 370 10.54 16.43 -18.47
N HIS A 371 11.40 16.50 -17.45
CA HIS A 371 10.99 16.79 -16.07
C HIS A 371 11.31 18.23 -15.60
N SER A 372 11.85 19.07 -16.47
CA SER A 372 12.28 20.44 -16.12
C SER A 372 11.13 21.32 -15.60
N SER A 373 9.92 21.18 -16.15
CA SER A 373 8.73 21.90 -15.68
C SER A 373 8.14 21.32 -14.38
N LEU A 374 8.28 20.01 -14.17
CA LEU A 374 7.68 19.30 -13.04
C LEU A 374 8.25 19.76 -11.68
N PHE A 375 9.49 20.26 -11.67
CA PHE A 375 10.20 20.61 -10.44
C PHE A 375 10.48 22.11 -10.28
N GLN A 376 9.82 22.99 -11.04
CA GLN A 376 10.06 24.44 -10.95
C GLN A 376 9.73 25.03 -9.58
N ASN A 377 8.82 24.38 -8.84
CA ASN A 377 8.42 24.81 -7.50
C ASN A 377 9.26 24.17 -6.38
N ALA A 378 10.26 23.35 -6.73
CA ALA A 378 11.14 22.75 -5.73
C ALA A 378 12.01 23.84 -5.08
N VAL A 379 11.97 23.93 -3.76
CA VAL A 379 12.79 24.88 -2.98
C VAL A 379 13.77 24.19 -2.04
N LYS A 380 13.59 22.89 -1.81
CA LYS A 380 14.40 22.08 -0.91
C LYS A 380 14.62 20.68 -1.49
N ALA A 381 15.79 20.13 -1.23
CA ALA A 381 16.11 18.73 -1.52
C ALA A 381 16.67 18.04 -0.27
N GLU A 382 16.39 16.75 -0.14
CA GLU A 382 17.02 15.83 0.81
C GLU A 382 17.46 14.59 0.03
N ALA A 383 18.59 13.99 0.37
CA ALA A 383 19.14 12.85 -0.34
C ALA A 383 19.49 11.70 0.59
N ALA A 384 19.47 10.49 0.05
CA ALA A 384 19.94 9.27 0.67
C ALA A 384 20.76 8.47 -0.33
N GLY A 385 21.74 7.71 0.15
CA GLY A 385 22.61 6.88 -0.68
C GLY A 385 22.63 5.42 -0.22
N LYS A 386 22.90 4.51 -1.15
CA LYS A 386 23.23 3.11 -0.88
C LYS A 386 24.33 2.63 -1.80
N VAL A 387 25.08 1.63 -1.34
CA VAL A 387 26.04 0.89 -2.16
C VAL A 387 25.34 -0.32 -2.74
N ASN A 388 25.39 -0.52 -4.06
CA ASN A 388 24.86 -1.76 -4.66
C ASN A 388 25.92 -2.88 -4.68
N PHE A 389 27.21 -2.54 -4.65
CA PHE A 389 28.29 -3.54 -4.61
C PHE A 389 29.49 -3.06 -3.79
N TYR A 390 29.95 -3.88 -2.85
CA TYR A 390 31.29 -3.76 -2.28
C TYR A 390 32.19 -4.81 -2.91
N GLU A 391 33.43 -4.43 -3.19
CA GLU A 391 34.49 -5.43 -3.36
C GLU A 391 34.69 -6.10 -1.99
N ASP A 392 34.33 -7.38 -1.87
CA ASP A 392 34.74 -8.19 -0.72
C ASP A 392 35.77 -9.22 -1.17
N GLU A 393 36.82 -9.36 -0.35
CA GLU A 393 37.96 -10.23 -0.53
C GLU A 393 37.47 -11.68 -0.73
N THR A 394 37.97 -12.35 -1.78
CA THR A 394 37.71 -13.76 -2.21
C THR A 394 36.48 -14.02 -3.09
N LEU A 395 36.57 -13.57 -4.34
CA LEU A 395 36.36 -14.51 -5.46
C LEU A 395 37.49 -15.56 -5.41
N ASN A 396 37.39 -16.53 -4.49
CA ASN A 396 38.03 -17.82 -4.74
C ASN A 396 37.22 -18.45 -5.88
N ILE A 397 37.61 -18.09 -7.09
CA ILE A 397 37.40 -18.95 -8.24
C ILE A 397 38.26 -20.17 -7.91
N ASP A 398 37.63 -21.21 -7.36
CA ASP A 398 38.17 -22.56 -7.44
C ASP A 398 38.29 -22.88 -8.95
N THR A 399 39.42 -22.51 -9.52
CA THR A 399 39.93 -23.14 -10.74
C THR A 399 40.73 -24.36 -10.31
N GLU A 400 40.17 -25.51 -10.71
CA GLU A 400 40.70 -26.89 -10.71
C GLU A 400 40.47 -27.77 -9.47
#